data_AF-A0A423P179-F1
#
_entry.id   AF-A0A423P179-F1
#
_cell.length_a   1.000
_cell.length_b   1.000
_cell.length_c   1.000
_cell.angle_alpha   90.00
_cell.angle_beta   90.00
_cell.angle_gamma   90.00
#
_symmetry.space_group_name_H-M   'P 1'
#
loop_
_entity.id
_entity.type
_entity.pdbx_description
1 polymer ?
#
loop_
_entity_poly.entity_id
_entity_poly.type
_entity_poly.pdbx_seq_one_letter_code
_entity_poly.pdbx_strand_id
1 'polypeptide(L)'
;MAVYARIENGVVVERIDTGDYAISQLFAPSFVESMVRVPEGQEVEIGGPISKLTVAVEPLPAQQSPVILQEPVAVDQAPAAAERSWRQASLSATEWLVTRHRDEQELGRGTLLKAAQYLELLEYRQMLRDWPDSAFFPAADSRPSAPLWLASVIG
;
A
#
# COMPACT_ATOMS: atom_id res chain seq x y z
N MET A 1 -20.05 -28.83 1.86
CA MET A 1 -19.80 -27.37 1.86
C MET A 1 -18.31 -27.16 2.01
N ALA A 2 -17.66 -26.41 1.12
CA ALA A 2 -16.20 -26.28 1.15
C ALA A 2 -15.77 -25.19 2.16
N VAL A 3 -15.24 -25.63 3.30
CA VAL A 3 -14.74 -24.74 4.36
C VAL A 3 -13.23 -24.61 4.23
N TYR A 4 -12.76 -23.37 4.27
CA TYR A 4 -11.34 -23.03 4.22
C TYR A 4 -10.95 -22.24 5.47
N ALA A 5 -9.77 -22.52 5.98
CA ALA A 5 -9.22 -21.83 7.13
C ALA A 5 -7.85 -21.24 6.78
N ARG A 6 -7.64 -19.98 7.15
CA ARG A 6 -6.32 -19.35 7.13
C ARG A 6 -5.62 -19.66 8.45
N ILE A 7 -4.41 -20.20 8.35
CA ILE A 7 -3.60 -20.59 9.50
C ILE A 7 -2.33 -19.76 9.49
N GLU A 8 -2.10 -18.98 10.54
CA GLU A 8 -0.88 -18.21 10.73
C GLU A 8 -0.20 -18.66 12.03
N ASN A 9 1.10 -18.98 11.96
CA ASN A 9 1.90 -19.43 13.11
C ASN A 9 1.28 -20.61 13.89
N GLY A 10 0.58 -21.49 13.19
CA GLY A 10 -0.07 -22.66 13.79
C GLY A 10 -1.36 -22.34 14.56
N VAL A 11 -1.98 -21.18 14.30
CA VAL A 11 -3.28 -20.79 14.85
C VAL A 11 -4.21 -20.44 13.69
N VAL A 12 -5.46 -20.89 13.79
CA VAL A 12 -6.49 -20.55 12.80
C VAL A 12 -6.95 -19.12 13.07
N VAL A 13 -6.65 -18.23 12.12
CA VAL A 13 -6.96 -16.81 12.22
C VAL A 13 -8.26 -16.45 11.52
N GLU A 14 -8.66 -17.22 10.51
CA GLU A 14 -9.85 -16.92 9.72
C GLU A 14 -10.49 -18.21 9.20
N ARG A 15 -11.82 -18.31 9.24
CA ARG A 15 -12.58 -19.43 8.70
C ARG A 15 -13.63 -18.88 7.73
N ILE A 16 -13.62 -19.41 6.51
CA ILE A 16 -14.56 -19.02 5.45
C ILE A 16 -15.31 -20.26 4.99
N ASP A 17 -16.64 -20.15 5.00
CA ASP A 17 -17.51 -21.12 4.36
C ASP A 17 -17.83 -20.64 2.94
N THR A 18 -17.40 -21.40 1.95
CA THR A 18 -17.58 -21.06 0.53
C THR A 18 -18.87 -21.66 -0.03
N GLY A 19 -19.61 -22.45 0.77
CA GLY A 19 -20.80 -23.16 0.32
C GLY A 19 -20.50 -24.10 -0.85
N ASP A 20 -21.18 -23.85 -1.97
CA ASP A 20 -21.04 -24.57 -3.25
C ASP A 20 -20.09 -23.89 -4.24
N TYR A 21 -19.58 -22.70 -3.91
CA TYR A 21 -18.68 -21.94 -4.78
C TYR A 21 -17.22 -22.28 -4.51
N ALA A 22 -16.39 -22.22 -5.55
CA ALA A 22 -14.95 -22.37 -5.38
C ALA A 22 -14.36 -21.09 -4.78
N ILE A 23 -13.43 -21.24 -3.81
CA ILE A 23 -12.86 -20.08 -3.12
C ILE A 23 -12.05 -19.17 -4.06
N SER A 24 -11.50 -19.74 -5.13
CA SER A 24 -10.87 -19.02 -6.24
C SER A 24 -11.81 -18.17 -7.10
N GLN A 25 -13.12 -18.39 -7.01
CA GLN A 25 -14.11 -17.53 -7.67
C GLN A 25 -14.54 -16.34 -6.81
N LEU A 26 -14.42 -16.47 -5.49
CA LEU A 26 -14.86 -15.44 -4.54
C LEU A 26 -13.72 -14.54 -4.07
N PHE A 27 -12.49 -15.05 -4.06
CA PHE A 27 -11.32 -14.36 -3.52
C PHE A 27 -10.13 -14.38 -4.47
N ALA A 28 -9.24 -13.41 -4.32
CA ALA A 28 -8.04 -13.26 -5.14
C ALA A 28 -7.10 -14.48 -5.02
N PRO A 29 -6.32 -14.82 -6.06
CA PRO A 29 -5.45 -16.00 -6.04
C PRO A 29 -4.47 -16.00 -4.86
N SER A 30 -3.87 -14.85 -4.55
CA SER A 30 -2.95 -14.67 -3.42
C SER A 30 -3.62 -14.89 -2.06
N PHE A 31 -4.92 -14.63 -1.96
CA PHE A 31 -5.70 -14.89 -0.76
C PHE A 31 -5.99 -16.39 -0.63
N VAL A 32 -6.36 -17.05 -1.73
CA VAL A 32 -6.62 -18.50 -1.78
C VAL A 32 -5.37 -19.33 -1.49
N GLU A 33 -4.19 -18.89 -1.96
CA GLU A 33 -2.91 -19.53 -1.69
C GLU A 33 -2.58 -19.58 -0.18
N SER A 34 -3.09 -18.61 0.60
CA SER A 34 -2.93 -18.59 2.05
C SER A 34 -3.96 -19.46 2.79
N MET A 35 -4.93 -20.05 2.09
CA MET A 35 -6.02 -20.78 2.71
C MET A 35 -5.84 -22.29 2.58
N VAL A 36 -6.02 -22.98 3.70
CA VAL A 36 -5.95 -24.44 3.76
C VAL A 36 -7.37 -24.99 3.72
N ARG A 37 -7.61 -25.93 2.80
CA ARG A 37 -8.89 -26.64 2.72
C ARG A 37 -9.04 -27.51 3.96
N VAL A 38 -10.11 -27.29 4.72
CA VAL A 38 -10.43 -28.12 5.87
C VAL A 38 -11.15 -29.38 5.36
N PRO A 39 -10.64 -30.60 5.64
CA PRO A 39 -11.34 -31.82 5.26
C PRO A 39 -12.69 -31.92 6.00
N GLU A 40 -13.73 -32.34 5.28
CA GLU A 40 -15.08 -32.47 5.84
C GLU A 40 -15.07 -33.45 7.02
N GLY A 41 -15.50 -32.96 8.19
CA GLY A 41 -15.48 -33.70 9.46
C GLY A 41 -14.51 -33.16 10.50
N GLN A 42 -13.71 -32.14 10.18
CA GLN A 42 -12.80 -31.52 11.13
C GLN A 42 -13.30 -30.15 11.62
N GLU A 43 -13.62 -30.09 12.91
CA GLU A 43 -14.05 -28.87 13.58
C GLU A 43 -12.83 -28.02 13.90
N VAL A 44 -12.71 -26.89 13.19
CA VAL A 44 -11.60 -25.95 13.35
C VAL A 44 -12.17 -24.68 14.00
N GLU A 45 -11.94 -24.54 15.30
CA GLU A 45 -12.31 -23.35 16.06
C GLU A 45 -11.25 -22.25 15.88
N ILE A 46 -11.70 -21.02 15.65
CA ILE A 46 -10.83 -19.85 15.56
C ILE A 46 -10.16 -19.64 16.93
N GLY A 47 -8.82 -19.66 16.96
CA GLY A 47 -8.02 -19.51 18.19
C GLY A 47 -7.58 -20.80 18.91
N GLY A 48 -7.84 -21.99 18.38
CA GLY A 48 -7.38 -23.25 18.99
C GLY A 48 -5.94 -23.65 18.63
N PRO A 49 -5.14 -24.23 19.55
CA PRO A 49 -3.80 -24.74 19.24
C PRO A 49 -3.87 -26.07 18.47
N ILE A 50 -3.03 -26.20 17.44
CA ILE A 50 -2.90 -27.41 16.62
C ILE A 50 -2.33 -28.54 17.46
N SER A 51 -3.18 -29.40 18.00
CA SER A 51 -2.76 -30.71 18.52
C SER A 51 -3.57 -31.80 17.84
N LYS A 52 -2.85 -32.52 16.97
CA LYS A 52 -3.26 -33.64 16.10
C LYS A 52 -3.87 -33.26 14.74
N LEU A 53 -3.00 -32.80 13.84
CA LEU A 53 -3.16 -33.08 12.41
C LEU A 53 -1.88 -33.72 11.90
N THR A 54 -1.93 -35.04 11.73
CA THR A 54 -0.93 -35.81 11.02
C THR A 54 -0.84 -35.25 9.60
N VAL A 55 0.33 -34.70 9.28
CA VAL A 55 0.74 -34.28 7.95
C VAL A 55 0.60 -35.46 7.00
N ALA A 56 -0.33 -35.38 6.06
CA ALA A 56 -0.33 -36.15 4.83
C ALA A 56 -0.01 -35.17 3.68
N VAL A 57 1.28 -34.92 3.48
CA VAL A 57 1.79 -34.34 2.24
C VAL A 57 1.56 -35.39 1.16
N GLU A 58 0.49 -35.23 0.40
CA GLU A 58 0.34 -35.87 -0.89
C GLU A 58 0.84 -34.86 -1.94
N PRO A 59 2.04 -35.04 -2.51
CA PRO A 59 2.53 -34.17 -3.57
C PRO A 59 1.75 -34.48 -4.85
N LEU A 60 1.10 -33.45 -5.41
CA LEU A 60 0.52 -33.55 -6.74
C LEU A 60 1.61 -33.95 -7.77
N PRO A 61 1.29 -34.82 -8.74
CA PRO A 61 2.27 -35.31 -9.70
C PRO A 61 2.77 -34.14 -10.56
N ALA A 62 4.09 -34.00 -10.57
CA ALA A 62 4.82 -33.04 -11.37
C ALA A 62 4.46 -33.19 -12.86
N GLN A 63 3.66 -32.25 -13.39
CA GLN A 63 3.91 -31.82 -14.75
C GLN A 63 5.07 -30.84 -14.67
N GLN A 64 6.25 -31.37 -15.00
CA GLN A 64 7.46 -30.64 -15.31
C GLN A 64 7.18 -29.71 -16.51
N SER A 65 6.47 -28.61 -16.28
CA SER A 65 6.78 -27.40 -17.00
C SER A 65 8.12 -26.95 -16.46
N PRO A 66 9.09 -26.54 -17.31
CA PRO A 66 10.35 -26.02 -16.81
C PRO A 66 9.98 -24.99 -15.75
N VAL A 67 10.65 -25.10 -14.60
CA VAL A 67 10.63 -24.04 -13.60
C VAL A 67 11.11 -22.80 -14.33
N ILE A 68 10.17 -22.06 -14.92
CA ILE A 68 10.30 -20.63 -14.95
C ILE A 68 10.27 -20.35 -13.47
N LEU A 69 11.47 -20.16 -12.92
CA LEU A 69 11.64 -19.27 -11.80
C LEU A 69 10.94 -17.99 -12.25
N GLN A 70 9.62 -17.90 -12.07
CA GLN A 70 9.05 -16.64 -11.69
C GLN A 70 9.59 -16.46 -10.28
N GLU A 71 10.87 -16.06 -10.23
CA GLU A 71 11.33 -15.00 -9.37
C GLU A 71 10.09 -14.15 -9.11
N PRO A 72 9.63 -14.03 -7.86
CA PRO A 72 8.45 -13.23 -7.59
C PRO A 72 8.71 -11.97 -8.39
N VAL A 73 7.83 -11.66 -9.35
CA VAL A 73 7.83 -10.32 -9.91
C VAL A 73 7.54 -9.51 -8.66
N ALA A 74 8.62 -9.06 -8.03
CA ALA A 74 8.67 -7.86 -7.28
C ALA A 74 8.14 -6.88 -8.31
N VAL A 75 6.82 -6.75 -8.36
CA VAL A 75 6.20 -5.57 -8.92
C VAL A 75 6.89 -4.52 -8.08
N ASP A 76 7.81 -3.81 -8.71
CA ASP A 76 8.78 -2.94 -8.06
C ASP A 76 7.95 -1.79 -7.47
N GLN A 77 7.30 -2.04 -6.34
CA GLN A 77 6.51 -1.07 -5.59
C GLN A 77 7.44 -0.19 -4.76
N ALA A 78 8.71 -0.57 -4.63
CA ALA A 78 9.77 0.18 -4.00
C ALA A 78 9.89 1.61 -4.56
N PRO A 79 9.98 1.86 -5.89
CA PRO A 79 9.97 3.20 -6.45
C PRO A 79 8.68 3.96 -6.10
N ALA A 80 7.49 3.35 -6.26
CA ALA A 80 6.23 4.01 -5.95
C ALA A 80 6.09 4.39 -4.46
N ALA A 81 6.57 3.55 -3.54
CA ALA A 81 6.56 3.84 -2.11
C ALA A 81 7.55 4.95 -1.74
N ALA A 82 8.76 4.93 -2.34
CA ALA A 82 9.76 5.98 -2.18
C ALA A 82 9.22 7.34 -2.66
N GLU A 83 8.56 7.37 -3.83
CA GLU A 83 7.99 8.59 -4.39
C GLU A 83 6.81 9.15 -3.57
N ARG A 84 5.93 8.30 -3.05
CA ARG A 84 4.88 8.74 -2.11
C ARG A 84 5.47 9.32 -0.83
N SER A 85 6.55 8.72 -0.33
CA SER A 85 7.26 9.19 0.86
C SER A 85 7.92 10.55 0.59
N TRP A 86 8.56 10.73 -0.57
CA TRP A 86 9.12 12.01 -0.99
C TRP A 86 8.04 13.09 -1.12
N ARG A 87 6.91 12.78 -1.77
CA ARG A 87 5.77 13.68 -1.89
C ARG A 87 5.26 14.12 -0.52
N GLN A 88 5.12 13.17 0.40
CA GLN A 88 4.67 13.46 1.77
C GLN A 88 5.67 14.36 2.50
N ALA A 89 6.96 14.07 2.40
CA ALA A 89 8.01 14.90 2.98
C ALA A 89 8.00 16.33 2.42
N SER A 90 7.85 16.51 1.10
CA SER A 90 7.74 17.83 0.46
C SER A 90 6.50 18.61 0.92
N LEU A 91 5.36 17.93 1.12
CA LEU A 91 4.17 18.55 1.67
C LEU A 91 4.35 18.94 3.14
N SER A 92 4.94 18.09 3.96
CA SER A 92 5.20 18.39 5.38
C SER A 92 6.22 19.53 5.54
N ALA A 93 7.29 19.54 4.74
CA ALA A 93 8.31 20.59 4.77
C ALA A 93 7.76 21.99 4.45
N THR A 94 6.68 22.07 3.68
CA THR A 94 6.07 23.34 3.24
C THR A 94 4.78 23.70 3.99
N GLU A 95 4.31 22.85 4.90
CA GLU A 95 3.05 23.06 5.62
C GLU A 95 3.10 24.27 6.55
N TRP A 96 4.20 24.43 7.30
CA TRP A 96 4.36 25.54 8.25
C TRP A 96 4.30 26.92 7.56
N LEU A 97 4.77 27.03 6.32
CA LEU A 97 4.70 28.27 5.54
C LEU A 97 3.25 28.66 5.23
N VAL A 98 2.41 27.68 4.91
CA VAL A 98 0.99 27.91 4.63
C VAL A 98 0.26 28.35 5.90
N THR A 99 0.50 27.65 7.01
CA THR A 99 -0.09 27.99 8.30
C THR A 99 0.33 29.38 8.73
N ARG A 100 1.64 29.67 8.75
CA ARG A 100 2.17 30.98 9.11
C ARG A 100 1.59 32.11 8.27
N HIS A 101 1.51 31.93 6.94
CA HIS A 101 0.96 32.95 6.07
C HIS A 101 -0.50 33.26 6.39
N ARG A 102 -1.30 32.23 6.72
CA ARG A 102 -2.69 32.42 7.17
C ARG A 102 -2.75 33.16 8.50
N ASP A 103 -1.95 32.76 9.48
CA ASP A 103 -1.87 33.42 10.78
C ASP A 103 -1.48 34.90 10.63
N GLU A 104 -0.51 35.22 9.77
CA GLU A 104 -0.08 36.60 9.49
C GLU A 104 -1.19 37.44 8.85
N GLN A 105 -1.97 36.85 7.93
CA GLN A 105 -3.14 37.50 7.33
C GLN A 105 -4.27 37.73 8.36
N GLU A 106 -4.57 36.73 9.17
CA GLU A 106 -5.60 36.82 10.23
C GLU A 106 -5.24 37.86 11.29
N LEU A 107 -3.94 38.00 11.60
CA LEU A 107 -3.41 39.02 12.50
C LEU A 107 -3.31 40.42 11.84
N GLY A 108 -3.57 40.54 10.53
CA GLY A 108 -3.45 41.79 9.78
C GLY A 108 -2.01 42.34 9.73
N ARG A 109 -1.00 41.47 9.81
CA ARG A 109 0.42 41.84 9.78
C ARG A 109 0.99 41.71 8.37
N GLY A 110 2.18 42.29 8.17
CA GLY A 110 2.96 42.00 6.96
C GLY A 110 3.32 40.52 6.88
N THR A 111 3.10 39.91 5.71
CA THR A 111 3.39 38.50 5.48
C THR A 111 4.86 38.27 5.12
N LEU A 112 5.43 37.15 5.56
CA LEU A 112 6.79 36.73 5.17
C LEU A 112 6.88 36.50 3.66
N LEU A 113 5.88 35.83 3.09
CA LEU A 113 5.77 35.56 1.67
C LEU A 113 4.99 36.67 0.97
N LYS A 114 5.46 37.07 -0.22
CA LYS A 114 4.67 37.92 -1.13
C LYS A 114 3.46 37.13 -1.63
N ALA A 115 2.39 37.83 -2.03
CA ALA A 115 1.18 37.20 -2.58
C ALA A 115 1.47 36.23 -3.74
N ALA A 116 2.37 36.61 -4.67
CA ALA A 116 2.79 35.75 -5.77
C ALA A 116 3.49 34.47 -5.29
N GLN A 117 4.42 34.58 -4.34
CA GLN A 117 5.12 33.44 -3.75
C GLN A 117 4.16 32.51 -3.00
N TYR A 118 3.18 33.08 -2.29
CA TYR A 118 2.16 32.28 -1.63
C TYR A 118 1.30 31.50 -2.64
N LEU A 119 0.92 32.12 -3.76
CA LEU A 119 0.17 31.44 -4.82
C LEU A 119 1.01 30.33 -5.47
N GLU A 120 2.27 30.60 -5.82
CA GLU A 120 3.20 29.59 -6.35
C GLU A 120 3.38 28.41 -5.37
N LEU A 121 3.42 28.69 -4.05
CA LEU A 121 3.48 27.64 -3.03
C LEU A 121 2.22 26.76 -3.03
N LEU A 122 1.04 27.36 -3.14
CA LEU A 122 -0.22 26.63 -3.17
C LEU A 122 -0.33 25.77 -4.43
N GLU A 123 0.05 26.31 -5.60
CA GLU A 123 0.09 25.57 -6.87
C GLU A 123 1.08 24.41 -6.80
N TYR A 124 2.30 24.64 -6.33
CA TYR A 124 3.29 23.57 -6.14
C TYR A 124 2.76 22.46 -5.23
N ARG A 125 2.13 22.82 -4.09
CA ARG A 125 1.51 21.85 -3.19
C ARG A 125 0.35 21.10 -3.83
N GLN A 126 -0.40 21.74 -4.72
CA GLN A 126 -1.48 21.10 -5.47
C GLN A 126 -0.92 20.09 -6.48
N MET A 127 0.09 20.48 -7.26
CA MET A 127 0.80 19.57 -8.18
C MET A 127 1.35 18.34 -7.46
N LEU A 128 1.90 18.50 -6.25
CA LEU A 128 2.33 17.37 -5.42
C LEU A 128 1.18 16.43 -5.04
N ARG A 129 -0.04 16.95 -4.84
CA ARG A 129 -1.21 16.12 -4.51
C ARG A 129 -1.75 15.37 -5.71
N ASP A 130 -1.73 16.01 -6.88
CA ASP A 130 -2.28 15.45 -8.12
C ASP A 130 -1.30 14.47 -8.80
N TRP A 131 0.00 14.59 -8.51
CA TRP A 131 1.03 13.79 -9.14
C TRP A 131 0.86 12.26 -9.03
N PRO A 132 0.45 11.67 -7.89
CA PRO A 132 0.18 10.24 -7.78
C PRO A 132 -0.92 9.72 -8.72
N ASP A 133 -1.84 10.59 -9.14
CA ASP A 133 -2.92 10.26 -10.07
C ASP A 133 -2.51 10.48 -11.55
N SER A 134 -1.32 11.03 -11.78
CA SER A 134 -0.80 11.26 -13.13
C SER A 134 -0.25 9.98 -13.76
N ALA A 135 -0.36 9.88 -15.09
CA ALA A 135 0.22 8.77 -15.86
C ALA A 135 1.75 8.67 -15.77
N PHE A 136 2.41 9.71 -15.27
CA PHE A 136 3.87 9.79 -15.15
C PHE A 136 4.39 9.34 -13.79
N PHE A 137 3.52 8.99 -12.84
CA PHE A 137 3.92 8.41 -11.56
C PHE A 137 4.37 6.95 -11.76
N PRO A 138 5.49 6.48 -11.14
CA PRO A 138 6.35 7.14 -10.15
C PRO A 138 7.68 7.67 -10.73
N ALA A 139 7.71 8.18 -11.97
CA ALA A 139 8.96 8.63 -12.58
C ALA A 139 9.51 9.87 -11.86
N ALA A 140 10.73 9.78 -11.32
CA ALA A 140 11.37 10.86 -10.59
C ALA A 140 11.54 12.14 -11.42
N ASP A 141 11.75 12.01 -12.74
CA ASP A 141 11.85 13.14 -13.69
C ASP A 141 10.53 13.90 -13.85
N SER A 142 9.41 13.29 -13.47
CA SER A 142 8.08 13.89 -13.52
C SER A 142 7.65 14.49 -12.18
N ARG A 143 8.54 14.55 -11.19
CA ARG A 143 8.26 15.22 -9.92
C ARG A 143 7.94 16.70 -10.16
N PRO A 144 6.90 17.24 -9.49
CA PRO A 144 6.66 18.67 -9.48
C PRO A 144 7.91 19.43 -9.05
N SER A 145 8.29 20.45 -9.83
CA SER A 145 9.45 21.29 -9.53
C SER A 145 9.11 22.32 -8.48
N ALA A 146 9.94 22.42 -7.43
CA ALA A 146 9.79 23.43 -6.40
C ALA A 146 10.14 24.84 -6.95
N PRO A 147 9.44 25.90 -6.52
CA PRO A 147 9.81 27.27 -6.86
C PRO A 147 11.22 27.62 -6.35
N LEU A 148 12.00 28.37 -7.13
CA LEU A 148 13.40 28.68 -6.79
C LEU A 148 13.53 29.42 -5.45
N TRP A 149 12.62 30.35 -5.17
CA TRP A 149 12.62 31.12 -3.93
C TRP A 149 12.36 30.25 -2.70
N LEU A 150 11.70 29.10 -2.87
CA LEU A 150 11.32 28.24 -1.75
C LEU A 150 12.56 27.70 -1.05
N ALA A 151 13.60 27.31 -1.80
CA ALA A 151 14.87 26.84 -1.25
C ALA A 151 15.55 27.87 -0.34
N SER A 152 15.34 29.17 -0.59
CA SER A 152 15.86 30.25 0.26
C SER A 152 15.08 30.47 1.55
N VAL A 153 13.89 29.87 1.69
CA VAL A 153 12.98 30.07 2.83
C VAL A 153 12.92 28.85 3.75
N ILE A 154 13.08 27.63 3.21
CA ILE A 154 13.15 26.37 3.98
C ILE A 154 14.59 25.96 4.34
N GLY A 155 15.60 26.69 3.87
CA GLY A 155 17.04 26.43 4.11
C GLY A 155 17.58 27.00 5.41
#